data_AF-A0A0F5PRQ1-F1
#
_entry.id   AF-A0A0F5PRQ1-F1
#
_cell.length_a   1.000
_cell.length_b   1.000
_cell.length_c   1.000
_cell.angle_alpha   90.00
_cell.angle_beta   90.00
_cell.angle_gamma   90.00
#
_symmetry.space_group_name_H-M   'P 1'
#
loop_
_entity.id
_entity.type
_entity.pdbx_description
1 polymer ?
#
loop_
_entity_poly.entity_id
_entity_poly.type
_entity_poly.pdbx_seq_one_letter_code
_entity_poly.pdbx_strand_id
1 'polypeptide(L)'
;MPFPPFAPSLYFDDADIDALVAEFSERVRRNPSLRPAMNALIGNSWEQAEAAAGAFLRATLFLEKRAEVDGNWLARSMRMLDAETIDCLGDILLDCALVSLPLHSAGLVAEVGDELVRMFKCVVAQDGVARQRLLLQARSRLAAGALMSRL
;
A
#
# COMPACT_ATOMS: atom_id res chain seq x y z
N MET A 1 3.81 -32.67 2.48
CA MET A 1 4.69 -31.51 2.21
C MET A 1 4.62 -30.60 3.42
N PRO A 2 5.73 -30.08 3.95
CA PRO A 2 5.68 -29.14 5.05
C PRO A 2 5.23 -27.77 4.50
N PHE A 3 4.15 -27.24 5.06
CA PHE A 3 3.73 -25.86 4.84
C PHE A 3 4.81 -24.92 5.37
N PRO A 4 5.15 -23.81 4.69
CA PRO A 4 6.03 -22.80 5.28
C PRO A 4 5.34 -22.22 6.53
N PRO A 5 6.09 -21.94 7.62
CA PRO A 5 5.51 -21.48 8.90
C PRO A 5 4.88 -20.08 8.87
N PHE A 6 4.82 -19.42 7.71
CA PHE A 6 4.27 -18.08 7.53
C PHE A 6 3.33 -18.05 6.33
N ALA A 7 2.18 -18.72 6.43
CA ALA A 7 1.07 -18.41 5.53
C ALA A 7 0.30 -17.24 6.16
N PRO A 8 0.42 -15.99 5.64
CA PRO A 8 -0.26 -14.85 6.24
C PRO A 8 -1.79 -14.99 6.18
N SER A 9 -2.28 -15.86 5.28
CA SER A 9 -3.71 -16.24 5.16
C SER A 9 -4.32 -16.89 6.40
N LEU A 10 -3.53 -17.31 7.40
CA LEU A 10 -4.07 -17.79 8.68
C LEU A 10 -4.49 -16.66 9.63
N TYR A 11 -4.10 -15.41 9.34
CA TYR A 11 -4.21 -14.28 10.26
C TYR A 11 -5.15 -13.16 9.79
N PHE A 12 -5.70 -13.29 8.59
CA PHE A 12 -6.63 -12.31 8.03
C PHE A 12 -7.80 -13.04 7.38
N ASP A 13 -8.99 -12.50 7.56
CA ASP A 13 -10.11 -12.78 6.66
C ASP A 13 -10.37 -11.60 5.71
N ASP A 14 -11.27 -11.80 4.74
CA ASP A 14 -11.63 -10.73 3.80
C ASP A 14 -12.27 -9.52 4.49
N ALA A 15 -12.97 -9.73 5.62
CA ALA A 15 -13.67 -8.67 6.34
C ALA A 15 -12.69 -7.76 7.11
N ASP A 16 -11.60 -8.33 7.63
CA ASP A 16 -10.50 -7.62 8.26
C ASP A 16 -9.85 -6.63 7.28
N ILE A 17 -9.62 -7.06 6.04
CA ILE A 17 -9.04 -6.20 5.00
C ILE A 17 -10.01 -5.10 4.61
N ASP A 18 -11.30 -5.39 4.48
CA ASP A 18 -12.31 -4.38 4.15
C ASP A 18 -12.45 -3.34 5.28
N ALA A 19 -12.44 -3.77 6.54
CA ALA A 19 -12.47 -2.90 7.70
C ALA A 19 -11.23 -2.00 7.77
N LEU A 20 -10.04 -2.56 7.52
CA LEU A 20 -8.80 -1.81 7.46
C LEU A 20 -8.84 -0.74 6.35
N VAL A 21 -9.24 -1.12 5.14
CA VAL A 21 -9.29 -0.20 3.99
C VAL A 21 -10.30 0.92 4.22
N ALA A 22 -11.47 0.60 4.76
CA ALA A 22 -12.50 1.59 5.09
C ALA A 22 -12.00 2.59 6.14
N GLU A 23 -11.41 2.11 7.24
CA GLU A 23 -10.85 2.96 8.29
C GLU A 23 -9.71 3.83 7.76
N PHE A 24 -8.81 3.25 6.97
CA PHE A 24 -7.71 3.96 6.32
C PHE A 24 -8.22 5.07 5.41
N SER A 25 -9.15 4.74 4.51
CA SER A 25 -9.74 5.71 3.58
C SER A 25 -10.42 6.87 4.33
N GLU A 26 -11.18 6.58 5.38
CA GLU A 26 -11.88 7.61 6.14
C GLU A 26 -10.88 8.55 6.86
N ARG A 27 -9.82 8.01 7.47
CA ARG A 27 -8.78 8.83 8.10
C ARG A 27 -8.01 9.67 7.08
N VAL A 28 -7.68 9.11 5.93
CA VAL A 28 -7.00 9.84 4.85
C VAL A 28 -7.87 11.00 4.32
N ARG A 29 -9.17 10.77 4.12
CA ARG A 29 -10.11 11.83 3.67
C ARG A 29 -10.26 12.97 4.68
N ARG A 30 -10.23 12.64 5.98
CA ARG A 30 -10.34 13.62 7.08
C ARG A 30 -9.02 14.32 7.38
N ASN A 31 -7.88 13.75 7.01
CA ASN A 31 -6.58 14.34 7.28
C ASN A 31 -6.38 15.62 6.44
N PRO A 32 -6.26 16.80 7.08
CA PRO A 32 -6.18 18.07 6.36
C PRO A 32 -4.92 18.20 5.50
N SER A 33 -3.83 17.54 5.88
CA SER A 33 -2.55 17.58 5.17
C SER A 33 -2.59 16.71 3.91
N LEU A 34 -3.27 15.55 3.95
CA LEU A 34 -3.36 14.63 2.81
C LEU A 34 -4.46 15.01 1.82
N ARG A 35 -5.53 15.67 2.29
CA ARG A 35 -6.73 15.96 1.50
C ARG A 35 -6.44 16.65 0.16
N PRO A 36 -5.57 17.67 0.04
CA PRO A 36 -5.26 18.29 -1.25
C PRO A 36 -4.65 17.30 -2.26
N ALA A 37 -3.67 16.51 -1.81
CA ALA A 37 -2.99 15.52 -2.66
C ALA A 37 -3.94 14.41 -3.10
N MET A 38 -4.75 13.89 -2.16
CA MET A 38 -5.73 12.84 -2.43
C MET A 38 -6.85 13.30 -3.35
N ASN A 39 -7.35 14.53 -3.18
CA ASN A 39 -8.35 15.09 -4.10
C ASN A 39 -7.82 15.23 -5.53
N ALA A 40 -6.53 15.54 -5.70
CA ALA A 40 -5.92 15.66 -7.02
C ALA A 40 -5.61 14.30 -7.68
N LEU A 41 -5.37 13.26 -6.88
CA LEU A 41 -5.07 11.90 -7.34
C LEU A 41 -6.32 11.04 -7.57
N ILE A 42 -7.20 10.99 -6.57
CA ILE A 42 -8.38 10.13 -6.52
C ILE A 42 -9.62 10.87 -7.01
N GLY A 43 -9.74 12.16 -6.68
CA GLY A 43 -10.90 12.96 -7.02
C GLY A 43 -12.20 12.36 -6.46
N ASN A 44 -13.16 12.08 -7.33
CA ASN A 44 -14.45 11.50 -6.96
C ASN A 44 -14.47 9.96 -7.01
N SER A 45 -13.35 9.32 -7.35
CA SER A 45 -13.25 7.86 -7.59
C SER A 45 -12.77 7.09 -6.37
N TRP A 46 -13.18 7.49 -5.17
CA TRP A 46 -12.72 6.87 -3.92
C TRP A 46 -13.09 5.40 -3.80
N GLU A 47 -14.29 5.01 -4.22
CA GLU A 47 -14.74 3.62 -4.22
C GLU A 47 -13.80 2.72 -5.05
N GLN A 48 -13.33 3.21 -6.20
CA GLN A 48 -12.38 2.48 -7.04
C GLN A 48 -10.99 2.41 -6.38
N ALA A 49 -10.57 3.48 -5.70
CA ALA A 49 -9.30 3.50 -4.97
C ALA A 49 -9.31 2.52 -3.79
N GLU A 50 -10.42 2.44 -3.05
CA GLU A 50 -10.63 1.48 -1.97
C GLU A 50 -10.63 0.05 -2.48
N ALA A 51 -11.38 -0.23 -3.55
CA ALA A 51 -11.40 -1.55 -4.18
C ALA A 51 -10.01 -1.99 -4.65
N ALA A 52 -9.24 -1.07 -5.26
CA ALA A 52 -7.87 -1.35 -5.70
C ALA A 52 -6.91 -1.59 -4.51
N ALA A 53 -7.03 -0.82 -3.43
CA ALA A 53 -6.24 -1.00 -2.22
C ALA A 53 -6.54 -2.34 -1.54
N GLY A 54 -7.81 -2.71 -1.42
CA GLY A 54 -8.24 -3.99 -0.87
C GLY A 54 -7.77 -5.17 -1.73
N ALA A 55 -7.87 -5.07 -3.06
CA ALA A 55 -7.37 -6.09 -3.96
C ALA A 55 -5.84 -6.25 -3.86
N PHE A 56 -5.11 -5.14 -3.74
CA PHE A 56 -3.66 -5.15 -3.54
C PHE A 56 -3.25 -5.82 -2.23
N LEU A 57 -3.89 -5.46 -1.11
CA LEU A 57 -3.60 -6.04 0.20
C LEU A 57 -3.89 -7.54 0.22
N ARG A 58 -5.03 -7.98 -0.32
CA ARG A 58 -5.36 -9.41 -0.46
C ARG A 58 -4.34 -10.16 -1.29
N ALA A 59 -3.97 -9.63 -2.45
CA ALA A 59 -2.94 -10.23 -3.30
C ALA A 59 -1.59 -10.35 -2.59
N THR A 60 -1.23 -9.34 -1.78
CA THR A 60 0.04 -9.28 -1.06
C THR A 60 0.07 -10.19 0.17
N LEU A 61 -1.02 -10.23 0.95
CA LEU A 61 -1.09 -10.97 2.21
C LEU A 61 -1.50 -12.43 2.00
N PHE A 62 -2.47 -12.71 1.12
CA PHE A 62 -2.90 -14.09 0.87
C PHE A 62 -2.00 -14.84 -0.11
N LEU A 63 -1.16 -14.13 -0.88
CA LEU A 63 -0.27 -14.71 -1.90
C LEU A 63 -1.00 -15.56 -2.96
N GLU A 64 -2.33 -15.47 -3.04
CA GLU A 64 -3.15 -16.29 -3.93
C GLU A 64 -3.14 -15.77 -5.37
N LYS A 65 -2.95 -14.47 -5.55
CA LYS A 65 -2.95 -13.80 -6.85
C LYS A 65 -1.87 -12.73 -6.91
N ARG A 66 -1.35 -12.46 -8.11
CA ARG A 66 -0.45 -11.33 -8.35
C ARG A 66 -1.26 -10.04 -8.27
N ALA A 67 -0.71 -9.03 -7.58
CA ALA A 67 -1.32 -7.73 -7.51
C ALA A 67 -1.35 -7.08 -8.91
N GLU A 68 -2.53 -6.73 -9.39
CA GLU A 68 -2.66 -5.91 -10.60
C GLU A 68 -2.35 -4.46 -10.24
N VAL A 69 -1.17 -3.98 -10.66
CA VAL A 69 -0.73 -2.61 -10.41
C VAL A 69 -0.80 -1.83 -11.71
N ASP A 70 -1.71 -0.85 -11.75
CA ASP A 70 -1.75 0.12 -12.85
C ASP A 70 -0.49 1.00 -12.82
N GLY A 71 0.38 0.77 -13.80
CA GLY A 71 1.64 1.51 -13.93
C GLY A 71 1.44 2.99 -14.24
N ASN A 72 0.38 3.37 -14.95
CA ASN A 72 0.10 4.78 -15.25
C ASN A 72 -0.40 5.51 -14.00
N TRP A 73 -1.27 4.85 -13.23
CA TRP A 73 -1.72 5.38 -11.95
C TRP A 73 -0.55 5.53 -10.98
N LEU A 74 0.28 4.49 -10.81
CA LEU A 74 1.47 4.56 -9.95
C LEU A 74 2.43 5.68 -10.38
N ALA A 75 2.69 5.82 -11.69
CA ALA A 75 3.53 6.88 -12.24
C ALA A 75 2.98 8.29 -11.98
N ARG A 76 1.65 8.43 -11.99
CA ARG A 76 0.98 9.69 -11.65
C ARG A 76 1.10 9.98 -10.15
N SER A 77 0.82 8.99 -9.31
CA SER A 77 0.95 9.10 -7.84
C SER A 77 2.35 9.54 -7.42
N MET A 78 3.40 8.91 -7.96
CA MET A 78 4.80 9.25 -7.64
C MET A 78 5.27 10.61 -8.18
N ARG A 79 4.47 11.29 -9.02
CA ARG A 79 4.76 12.67 -9.45
C ARG A 79 4.04 13.71 -8.59
N MET A 80 2.98 13.32 -7.91
CA MET A 80 2.11 14.23 -7.16
C MET A 80 2.34 14.14 -5.65
N LEU A 81 2.78 12.98 -5.16
CA LEU A 81 3.12 12.77 -3.76
C LEU A 81 4.57 13.19 -3.51
N ASP A 82 4.79 13.89 -2.41
CA ASP A 82 6.10 14.14 -1.84
C ASP A 82 6.40 13.12 -0.73
N ALA A 83 7.61 13.21 -0.16
CA ALA A 83 8.06 12.30 0.88
C ALA A 83 7.22 12.42 2.16
N GLU A 84 6.83 13.64 2.55
CA GLU A 84 6.03 13.89 3.76
C GLU A 84 4.62 13.29 3.64
N THR A 85 4.00 13.41 2.47
CA THR A 85 2.70 12.80 2.19
C THR A 85 2.78 11.28 2.24
N ILE A 86 3.87 10.69 1.73
CA ILE A 86 4.09 9.23 1.79
C ILE A 86 4.29 8.77 3.24
N ASP A 87 5.09 9.48 4.04
CA ASP A 87 5.28 9.15 5.46
C ASP A 87 3.95 9.20 6.21
N CYS A 88 3.18 10.27 6.02
CA CYS A 88 1.87 10.42 6.67
C CYS A 88 0.87 9.32 6.25
N LEU A 89 0.89 8.86 5.00
CA LEU A 89 0.10 7.70 4.58
C LEU A 89 0.54 6.41 5.29
N GLY A 90 1.85 6.21 5.48
CA GLY A 90 2.39 5.08 6.24
C GLY A 90 1.94 5.07 7.70
N ASP A 91 2.06 6.22 8.37
CA ASP A 91 1.66 6.38 9.77
C ASP A 91 0.17 6.10 9.96
N ILE A 92 -0.69 6.63 9.09
CA ILE A 92 -2.14 6.36 9.16
C ILE A 92 -2.43 4.88 8.93
N LEU A 93 -1.75 4.23 7.98
CA LEU A 93 -1.95 2.80 7.73
C LEU A 93 -1.61 1.96 8.95
N LEU A 94 -0.49 2.26 9.63
CA LEU A 94 -0.09 1.59 10.87
C LEU A 94 -1.13 1.80 11.97
N ASP A 95 -1.57 3.04 12.18
CA ASP A 95 -2.58 3.36 13.19
C ASP A 95 -3.91 2.64 12.92
N CYS A 96 -4.32 2.56 11.65
CA CYS A 96 -5.52 1.82 11.26
C CYS A 96 -5.35 0.31 11.48
N ALA A 97 -4.18 -0.24 11.16
CA ALA A 97 -3.88 -1.65 11.39
C ALA A 97 -3.96 -2.01 12.87
N LEU A 98 -3.40 -1.17 13.75
CA LEU A 98 -3.42 -1.39 15.20
C LEU A 98 -4.82 -1.29 15.82
N VAL A 99 -5.73 -0.52 15.20
CA VAL A 99 -7.11 -0.36 15.67
C VAL A 99 -8.05 -1.44 15.13
N SER A 100 -7.88 -1.81 13.86
CA SER A 100 -8.80 -2.72 13.18
C SER A 100 -8.42 -4.19 13.29
N LEU A 101 -7.16 -4.51 13.64
CA LEU A 101 -6.64 -5.88 13.55
C LEU A 101 -6.01 -6.37 14.86
N PRO A 102 -5.95 -7.69 15.09
CA PRO A 102 -5.10 -8.27 16.11
C PRO A 102 -3.62 -7.90 15.91
N LEU A 103 -2.85 -7.82 16.99
CA LEU A 103 -1.46 -7.31 16.99
C LEU A 103 -0.55 -8.01 15.96
N HIS A 104 -0.66 -9.33 15.80
CA HIS A 104 0.15 -10.07 14.83
C HIS A 104 -0.19 -9.71 13.39
N SER A 105 -1.48 -9.57 13.06
CA SER A 105 -1.95 -9.14 11.75
C SER A 105 -1.58 -7.68 11.48
N ALA A 106 -1.70 -6.81 12.49
CA ALA A 106 -1.26 -5.43 12.41
C ALA A 106 0.26 -5.32 12.10
N GLY A 107 1.08 -6.19 12.71
CA GLY A 107 2.51 -6.28 12.42
C GLY A 107 2.81 -6.60 10.95
N LEU A 108 2.07 -7.53 10.34
CA LEU A 108 2.23 -7.86 8.92
C LEU A 108 1.83 -6.70 8.00
N VAL A 109 0.75 -5.98 8.33
CA VAL A 109 0.38 -4.77 7.59
C VAL A 109 1.42 -3.67 7.74
N ALA A 110 2.00 -3.53 8.94
CA ALA A 110 3.07 -2.57 9.20
C ALA A 110 4.31 -2.84 8.34
N GLU A 111 4.75 -4.10 8.25
CA GLU A 111 5.88 -4.48 7.39
C GLU A 111 5.60 -4.18 5.89
N VAL A 112 4.38 -4.44 5.43
CA VAL A 112 3.95 -4.06 4.08
C VAL A 112 3.98 -2.54 3.90
N GLY A 113 3.46 -1.79 4.86
CA GLY A 113 3.45 -0.33 4.87
C GLY A 113 4.86 0.27 4.82
N ASP A 114 5.75 -0.20 5.68
CA ASP A 114 7.14 0.28 5.76
C ASP A 114 7.91 0.05 4.45
N GLU A 115 7.75 -1.13 3.85
CA GLU A 115 8.42 -1.44 2.59
C GLU A 115 7.86 -0.60 1.43
N LEU A 116 6.56 -0.32 1.41
CA LEU A 116 5.93 0.59 0.45
C LEU A 116 6.45 2.03 0.63
N VAL A 117 6.40 2.57 1.85
CA VAL A 117 6.88 3.92 2.19
C VAL A 117 8.34 4.08 1.76
N ARG A 118 9.20 3.13 2.16
CA ARG A 118 10.61 3.13 1.80
C ARG A 118 10.83 3.13 0.30
N MET A 119 10.14 2.23 -0.42
CA MET A 119 10.27 2.11 -1.87
C MET A 119 9.80 3.38 -2.59
N PHE A 120 8.66 3.95 -2.20
CA PHE A 120 8.12 5.15 -2.82
C PHE A 120 8.97 6.38 -2.51
N LYS A 121 9.50 6.51 -1.29
CA LYS A 121 10.46 7.56 -0.93
C LYS A 121 11.71 7.52 -1.80
N CYS A 122 12.24 6.33 -2.07
CA CYS A 122 13.36 6.19 -3.01
C CYS A 122 13.01 6.69 -4.42
N VAL A 123 11.77 6.48 -4.89
CA VAL A 123 11.33 6.96 -6.21
C VAL A 123 11.19 8.48 -6.23
N VAL A 124 10.51 9.06 -5.24
CA VAL A 124 10.23 10.51 -5.21
C VAL A 124 11.48 11.34 -4.94
N ALA A 125 12.48 10.79 -4.25
CA ALA A 125 13.76 11.44 -3.99
C ALA A 125 14.67 11.56 -5.23
N GLN A 126 14.30 10.96 -6.36
CA GLN A 126 15.07 10.99 -7.60
C GLN A 126 14.32 11.76 -8.68
N ASP A 127 15.05 12.21 -9.71
CA ASP A 127 14.49 12.91 -10.87
C ASP A 127 14.92 12.27 -12.20
N GLY A 128 14.24 12.65 -13.28
CA GLY A 128 14.58 12.25 -14.65
C GLY A 128 14.65 10.72 -14.86
N VAL A 129 15.72 10.26 -15.51
CA VAL A 129 15.92 8.86 -15.87
C VAL A 129 16.05 7.95 -14.63
N ALA A 130 16.66 8.46 -13.55
CA ALA A 130 16.81 7.70 -12.31
C ALA A 130 15.45 7.38 -11.68
N ARG A 131 14.55 8.37 -11.61
CA ARG A 131 13.17 8.18 -11.15
C ARG A 131 12.43 7.15 -12.00
N GLN A 132 12.51 7.26 -13.32
CA GLN A 132 11.83 6.34 -14.24
C GLN A 132 12.30 4.89 -14.04
N ARG A 133 13.61 4.67 -13.87
CA ARG A 133 14.17 3.34 -13.61
C ARG A 133 13.64 2.75 -12.29
N LEU A 134 13.65 3.54 -11.21
CA LEU A 134 13.15 3.09 -9.91
C LEU A 134 11.65 2.82 -9.93
N LEU A 135 10.88 3.63 -10.65
CA LEU A 135 9.44 3.43 -10.83
C LEU A 135 9.14 2.12 -11.56
N LEU A 136 9.90 1.79 -12.61
CA LEU A 136 9.78 0.51 -13.32
C LEU A 136 10.12 -0.68 -12.40
N GLN A 137 11.17 -0.54 -11.58
CA GLN A 137 11.54 -1.55 -10.59
C GLN A 137 10.46 -1.73 -9.52
N ALA A 138 9.90 -0.64 -8.99
CA ALA A 138 8.82 -0.66 -8.02
C ALA A 138 7.58 -1.37 -8.60
N ARG A 139 7.16 -0.99 -9.83
CA ARG A 139 6.05 -1.65 -10.53
C ARG A 139 6.30 -3.14 -10.70
N SER A 140 7.48 -3.53 -11.17
CA SER A 140 7.85 -4.93 -11.36
C SER A 140 7.79 -5.71 -10.05
N ARG A 141 8.25 -5.12 -8.94
CA ARG A 141 8.27 -5.77 -7.64
C ARG A 141 6.87 -5.94 -7.07
N LEU A 142 6.02 -4.92 -7.18
CA LEU A 142 4.62 -4.98 -6.77
C LEU A 142 3.83 -6.02 -7.56
N ALA A 143 3.96 -6.01 -8.90
CA ALA A 143 3.26 -6.96 -9.77
C ALA A 143 3.73 -8.41 -9.59
N ALA A 144 4.97 -8.63 -9.13
CA ALA A 144 5.49 -9.94 -8.81
C ALA A 144 5.03 -10.47 -7.44
N GLY A 145 4.32 -9.67 -6.63
CA GLY A 145 4.06 -10.00 -5.22
C GLY A 145 5.35 -10.06 -4.38
N ALA A 146 6.44 -9.50 -4.90
CA ALA A 146 7.78 -9.62 -4.34
C ALA A 146 8.08 -8.52 -3.32
N LEU A 147 7.04 -7.85 -2.79
CA LEU A 147 7.20 -6.81 -1.78
C LEU A 147 7.94 -7.37 -0.55
N MET A 148 7.47 -8.52 -0.05
CA MET A 148 8.00 -9.21 1.13
C MET A 148 9.11 -10.24 0.84
N SER A 149 9.56 -10.36 -0.41
CA SER A 149 10.56 -11.38 -0.85
C SER A 149 11.99 -11.22 -0.31
N ARG A 150 12.19 -10.37 0.71
CA ARG A 150 13.46 -10.18 1.43
C ARG A 150 13.51 -10.84 2.81
N LEU A 151 12.43 -11.52 3.23
CA LEU A 151 12.41 -12.45 4.35
C LEU A 151 12.75 -13.87 3.87
#